data_AF-M8BJ99-F1
#
_entry.id   AF-M8BJ99-F1
#
_cell.length_a   1.000
_cell.length_b   1.000
_cell.length_c   1.000
_cell.angle_alpha   90.00
_cell.angle_beta   90.00
_cell.angle_gamma   90.00
#
_symmetry.space_group_name_H-M   'P 1'
#
loop_
_entity.id
_entity.type
_entity.pdbx_description
1 polymer ?
#
loop_
_entity_poly.entity_id
_entity_poly.type
_entity_poly.pdbx_seq_one_letter_code
_entity_poly.pdbx_strand_id
1 'polypeptide(L)'
;MESAGMMKIATGHLQGIYLYPYVGLGKHNIICTADIVHEILIFGPHFKEANNFLWPFKMKAPLNGPRSKRNHYDESGETGNRENYINQLIRRMN
;
A
#
# COMPACT_ATOMS: atom_id res chain seq x y z
N MET A 1 -15.99 -16.50 24.21
CA MET A 1 -14.65 -15.90 24.27
C MET A 1 -13.93 -16.36 23.01
N GLU A 2 -14.31 -15.81 21.85
CA GLU A 2 -13.74 -14.61 21.18
C GLU A 2 -12.82 -15.10 20.05
N SER A 3 -12.97 -14.72 18.79
CA SER A 3 -13.94 -13.86 18.12
C SER A 3 -13.95 -14.24 16.63
N ALA A 4 -15.14 -14.14 16.04
CA ALA A 4 -15.37 -14.33 14.62
C ALA A 4 -14.79 -13.14 13.84
N GLY A 5 -13.87 -13.40 12.90
CA GLY A 5 -13.48 -12.47 11.85
C GLY A 5 -14.00 -12.92 10.48
N MET A 6 -15.14 -13.62 10.44
CA MET A 6 -15.78 -14.02 9.18
C MET A 6 -16.48 -12.80 8.58
N MET A 7 -15.95 -12.38 7.44
CA MET A 7 -16.61 -11.73 6.32
C MET A 7 -18.13 -11.98 6.30
N LYS A 8 -18.91 -11.07 6.89
CA LYS A 8 -20.38 -11.04 6.78
C LYS A 8 -20.77 -10.08 5.67
N ILE A 9 -20.76 -10.59 4.45
CA ILE A 9 -21.50 -10.05 3.31
C ILE A 9 -22.88 -10.71 3.30
N ALA A 10 -23.88 -10.10 3.97
CA ALA A 10 -25.28 -10.47 3.74
C ALA A 10 -26.24 -9.36 4.19
N THR A 11 -27.00 -8.86 3.20
CA THR A 11 -28.41 -8.44 3.29
C THR A 11 -28.78 -7.21 4.13
N GLY A 12 -28.95 -6.08 3.42
CA GLY A 12 -29.64 -4.87 3.89
C GLY A 12 -30.00 -3.97 2.70
N HIS A 13 -30.94 -4.43 1.88
CA HIS A 13 -31.42 -3.79 0.66
C HIS A 13 -32.02 -2.40 0.98
N LEU A 14 -31.50 -1.36 0.31
CA LEU A 14 -32.03 0.02 0.19
C LEU A 14 -31.85 1.05 1.34
N GLN A 15 -31.40 0.69 2.56
CA GLN A 15 -30.98 1.70 3.56
C GLN A 15 -29.45 1.95 3.61
N GLY A 16 -28.66 1.18 2.85
CA GLY A 16 -27.20 1.18 2.93
C GLY A 16 -26.43 2.09 1.97
N ILE A 17 -27.08 3.02 1.26
CA ILE A 17 -26.38 3.89 0.30
C ILE A 17 -25.99 5.24 0.96
N TYR A 18 -26.70 5.65 2.01
CA TYR A 18 -26.48 6.94 2.69
C TYR A 18 -25.66 6.86 3.99
N LEU A 19 -25.24 5.66 4.43
CA LEU A 19 -24.60 5.45 5.74
C LEU A 19 -23.19 4.84 5.68
N TYR A 20 -22.62 4.63 4.49
CA TYR A 20 -21.36 3.88 4.31
C TYR A 20 -20.07 4.67 3.93
N PRO A 21 -19.91 5.98 4.16
CA PRO A 21 -18.55 6.55 4.11
C PRO A 21 -17.73 6.26 5.39
N TYR A 22 -18.28 5.62 6.43
CA TYR A 22 -17.62 5.54 7.74
C TYR A 22 -16.72 4.31 7.99
N VAL A 23 -16.69 3.33 7.09
CA VAL A 23 -15.83 2.15 7.25
C VAL A 23 -14.50 2.38 6.53
N GLY A 24 -13.37 2.20 7.23
CA GLY A 24 -12.03 2.40 6.66
C GLY A 24 -11.63 3.88 6.57
N LEU A 25 -11.26 4.34 5.37
CA LEU A 25 -10.74 5.70 5.12
C LEU A 25 -11.79 6.72 4.69
N GLY A 26 -13.07 6.36 4.54
CA GLY A 26 -14.06 7.30 4.00
C GLY A 26 -14.33 8.52 4.89
N LYS A 27 -14.00 8.46 6.19
CA LYS A 27 -13.98 9.64 7.08
C LYS A 27 -12.95 10.72 6.69
N HIS A 28 -11.94 10.33 5.91
CA HIS A 28 -10.90 11.19 5.34
C HIS A 28 -11.19 11.57 3.88
N ASN A 29 -12.41 11.30 3.39
CA ASN A 29 -12.81 11.49 2.00
C ASN A 29 -11.93 10.72 0.99
N ILE A 30 -11.30 9.62 1.41
CA ILE A 30 -10.57 8.68 0.55
C ILE A 30 -11.55 7.55 0.22
N ILE A 31 -12.12 7.59 -0.98
CA ILE A 31 -13.25 6.73 -1.38
C ILE A 31 -12.82 5.64 -2.37
N CYS A 32 -11.73 5.86 -3.10
CA CYS A 32 -11.24 4.93 -4.11
C CYS A 32 -9.73 4.70 -4.01
N THR A 33 -9.23 3.72 -4.77
CA THR A 33 -7.79 3.41 -4.83
C THR A 33 -6.97 4.57 -5.39
N ALA A 34 -7.53 5.37 -6.31
CA ALA A 34 -6.83 6.53 -6.86
C ALA A 34 -6.57 7.60 -5.79
N ASP A 35 -7.48 7.78 -4.85
CA ASP A 35 -7.29 8.72 -3.73
C ASP A 35 -6.16 8.27 -2.81
N ILE A 36 -6.03 6.96 -2.54
CA ILE A 36 -4.90 6.41 -1.77
C ILE A 36 -3.57 6.69 -2.47
N VAL A 37 -3.52 6.45 -3.79
CA VAL A 37 -2.31 6.72 -4.59
C VAL A 37 -1.98 8.21 -4.59
N HIS A 38 -2.99 9.07 -4.78
CA HIS A 38 -2.83 10.51 -4.72
C HIS A 38 -2.25 10.95 -3.38
N GLU A 39 -2.89 10.55 -2.28
CA GLU A 39 -2.52 10.91 -0.91
C GLU A 39 -1.08 10.54 -0.58
N ILE A 40 -0.63 9.35 -1.01
CA ILE A 40 0.74 8.87 -0.80
C ILE A 40 1.75 9.60 -1.71
N LEU A 41 1.41 9.83 -2.98
CA LEU A 41 2.33 10.39 -3.95
C LEU A 41 2.65 11.87 -3.67
N ILE A 42 1.65 12.65 -3.27
CA ILE A 42 1.80 14.10 -3.04
C ILE A 42 1.98 14.47 -1.57
N PHE A 43 2.08 13.49 -0.66
CA PHE A 43 2.10 13.71 0.79
C PHE A 43 0.91 14.55 1.28
N GLY A 44 -0.31 14.06 1.01
CA GLY A 44 -1.53 14.76 1.40
C GLY A 44 -1.77 14.83 2.92
N PRO A 45 -2.82 15.55 3.36
CA PRO A 45 -3.15 15.78 4.78
C PRO A 45 -3.43 14.52 5.61
N HIS A 46 -3.75 13.42 4.97
CA HIS A 46 -4.07 12.10 5.52
C HIS A 46 -3.11 11.01 5.01
N PHE A 47 -1.87 11.39 4.67
CA PHE A 47 -0.80 10.46 4.24
C PHE A 47 -0.62 9.29 5.21
N LYS A 48 -0.61 9.57 6.52
CA LYS A 48 -0.36 8.55 7.55
C LYS A 48 -1.47 7.51 7.56
N GLU A 49 -2.71 7.94 7.44
CA GLU A 49 -3.88 7.09 7.42
C GLU A 49 -3.93 6.26 6.13
N ALA A 50 -3.69 6.87 4.97
CA ALA A 50 -3.61 6.18 3.70
C ALA A 50 -2.48 5.13 3.67
N ASN A 51 -1.28 5.47 4.17
CA ASN A 51 -0.15 4.56 4.23
C ASN A 51 -0.36 3.40 5.20
N ASN A 52 -0.94 3.66 6.38
CA ASN A 52 -1.21 2.62 7.37
C ASN A 52 -2.40 1.72 7.02
N PHE A 53 -3.30 2.19 6.15
CA PHE A 53 -4.38 1.37 5.62
C PHE A 53 -3.87 0.24 4.73
N LEU A 54 -2.73 0.44 4.06
CA LEU A 54 -2.10 -0.59 3.25
C LEU A 54 -1.32 -1.58 4.13
N TRP A 55 -1.51 -2.87 3.86
CA TRP A 55 -0.63 -3.89 4.42
C TRP A 55 0.74 -3.83 3.72
N PRO A 56 1.86 -4.11 4.42
CA PRO A 56 3.17 -4.21 3.79
C PRO A 56 3.16 -5.11 2.56
N PHE A 57 3.70 -4.62 1.44
CA PHE A 57 3.68 -5.35 0.18
C PHE A 57 4.58 -6.58 0.22
N LYS A 58 3.98 -7.75 -0.05
CA LYS A 58 4.73 -8.99 -0.26
C LYS A 58 5.20 -9.07 -1.71
N MET A 59 6.46 -8.72 -1.93
CA MET A 59 7.08 -8.75 -3.27
C MET A 59 7.78 -10.08 -3.57
N LYS A 60 7.99 -10.40 -4.85
CA LYS A 60 8.80 -11.56 -5.28
C LYS A 60 10.29 -11.22 -5.22
N ALA A 61 11.15 -12.25 -5.28
CA ALA A 61 12.58 -12.02 -5.51
C ALA A 61 12.80 -11.35 -6.88
N PRO A 62 13.74 -10.40 -7.01
CA PRO A 62 13.98 -9.71 -8.26
C PRO A 62 14.48 -10.68 -9.34
N LEU A 63 13.96 -10.58 -10.56
CA LEU A 63 14.47 -11.31 -11.73
C LEU A 63 15.99 -11.12 -11.86
N ASN A 64 16.72 -12.20 -12.15
CA ASN A 64 18.19 -12.28 -12.22
C ASN A 64 18.94 -12.02 -10.90
N GLY A 65 18.24 -11.94 -9.77
CA GLY A 65 18.86 -11.82 -8.44
C GLY A 65 19.56 -10.48 -8.17
N PRO A 66 19.96 -10.23 -6.91
CA PRO A 66 20.70 -9.02 -6.54
C PRO A 66 22.18 -9.11 -6.96
N ARG A 67 22.79 -8.00 -7.37
CA ARG A 67 24.23 -7.94 -7.68
C ARG A 67 25.11 -8.23 -6.46
N SER A 68 24.91 -7.47 -5.37
CA SER A 68 25.55 -7.69 -4.07
C SER A 68 24.61 -7.22 -2.96
N LYS A 69 24.25 -8.12 -2.04
CA LYS A 69 23.31 -7.82 -0.95
C LYS A 69 23.92 -6.99 0.18
N ARG A 70 25.25 -6.90 0.28
CA ARG A 70 25.93 -6.30 1.44
C ARG A 70 26.39 -4.87 1.17
N ASN A 71 26.73 -4.55 -0.08
CA ASN A 71 27.32 -3.26 -0.43
C ASN A 71 26.25 -2.21 -0.72
N HIS A 72 26.61 -0.94 -0.52
CA HIS A 72 25.76 0.20 -0.85
C HIS A 72 25.54 0.32 -2.36
N TYR A 73 24.42 0.88 -2.80
CA TYR A 73 24.10 1.02 -4.23
C TYR A 73 25.18 1.79 -5.00
N ASP A 74 25.73 2.86 -4.39
CA ASP A 74 26.82 3.65 -4.98
C ASP A 74 28.13 2.86 -5.17
N GLU A 75 28.33 1.82 -4.35
CA GLU A 75 29.44 0.88 -4.44
C GLU A 75 29.10 -0.33 -5.34
N SER A 76 28.17 -0.15 -6.28
CA SER A 76 27.65 -1.20 -7.15
C SER A 76 26.90 -2.33 -6.43
N GLY A 77 26.43 -2.09 -5.20
CA GLY A 77 25.61 -3.01 -4.42
C GLY A 77 24.11 -2.85 -4.61
N GLU A 78 23.34 -3.34 -3.65
CA GLU A 78 21.87 -3.37 -3.70
C GLU A 78 21.21 -2.81 -2.41
N THR A 79 21.98 -2.24 -1.49
CA THR A 79 21.45 -1.63 -0.25
C THR A 79 21.44 -0.10 -0.32
N GLY A 80 20.68 0.54 0.57
CA GLY A 80 20.65 1.99 0.70
C GLY A 80 19.74 2.72 -0.30
N ASN A 81 19.95 4.04 -0.41
CA ASN A 81 19.17 4.91 -1.27
C ASN A 81 19.56 4.71 -2.74
N ARG A 82 18.56 4.56 -3.62
CA ARG A 82 18.77 4.45 -5.07
C ARG A 82 18.17 5.61 -5.86
N GLU A 83 17.65 6.61 -5.16
CA GLU A 83 16.92 7.72 -5.75
C GLU A 83 15.87 7.24 -6.75
N ASN A 84 15.95 7.70 -8.00
CA ASN A 84 15.02 7.36 -9.07
C ASN A 84 15.16 5.91 -9.58
N TYR A 85 16.25 5.20 -9.25
CA TYR A 85 16.50 3.84 -9.72
C TYR A 85 15.73 2.76 -8.93
N ILE A 86 15.08 3.11 -7.81
CA ILE A 86 14.25 2.17 -7.04
C ILE A 86 13.12 1.57 -7.88
N ASN A 87 12.56 2.35 -8.81
CA ASN A 87 11.48 1.91 -9.71
C ASN A 87 11.92 0.75 -10.61
N GLN A 88 13.19 0.70 -11.01
CA GLN A 88 13.72 -0.41 -11.81
C GLN A 88 13.81 -1.70 -11.00
N LEU A 89 14.15 -1.61 -9.70
CA LEU A 89 14.14 -2.76 -8.80
C LEU A 89 12.72 -3.28 -8.61
N ILE A 90 11.76 -2.41 -8.31
CA ILE A 90 10.35 -2.79 -8.10
C ILE A 90 9.79 -3.51 -9.34
N ARG A 91 10.08 -3.01 -10.55
CA ARG A 91 9.66 -3.67 -11.80
C ARG A 91 10.22 -5.08 -11.99
N ARG A 92 11.37 -5.40 -11.39
CA ARG A 92 11.94 -6.76 -11.41
C ARG A 92 11.29 -7.69 -10.38
N MET A 93 10.53 -7.15 -9.42
CA MET A 93 9.90 -7.89 -8.31
C MET A 93 8.39 -8.09 -8.49
N ASN A 94 7.79 -7.47 -9.51
CA ASN A 94 6.40 -7.67 -9.94
C ASN A 94 6.30 -8.83 -10.95
#